data_AF-A0A6I5NEA7-F1
#
_entry.id   AF-A0A6I5NEA7-F1
#
_cell.length_a   1.000
_cell.length_b   1.000
_cell.length_c   1.000
_cell.angle_alpha   90.00
_cell.angle_beta   90.00
_cell.angle_gamma   90.00
#
_symmetry.space_group_name_H-M   'P 1'
#
loop_
_entity.id
_entity.type
_entity.pdbx_description
1 polymer ?
#
loop_
_entity_poly.entity_id
_entity_poly.type
_entity_poly.pdbx_seq_one_letter_code
_entity_poly.pdbx_strand_id
1 'polypeptide(L)'
;MKVKRSALSFEQIADDSTSDSCRKPAIVFAVSDQGCGIPANKMAEIFERFHQIDASASRRKGGTGLGLSICRSIVQQHKGHIWVESRLGQGSCFYFAIPQINIPLTNSKR
;
A
#
# COMPACT_ATOMS: atom_id res chain seq x y z
N MET A 1 13.99 6.32 4.46
CA MET A 1 12.74 5.54 4.39
C MET A 1 13.08 4.12 4.84
N LYS A 2 12.44 3.61 5.90
CA LYS A 2 12.71 2.24 6.39
C LYS A 2 11.57 1.36 5.87
N VAL A 3 11.88 0.43 4.96
CA VAL A 3 10.92 -0.58 4.50
C VAL A 3 10.98 -1.74 5.47
N LYS A 4 9.90 -1.99 6.20
CA LYS A 4 9.78 -3.15 7.08
C LYS A 4 8.92 -4.19 6.36
N ARG A 5 9.47 -5.38 6.13
CA ARG A 5 8.62 -6.53 5.80
C ARG A 5 7.97 -6.97 7.11
N SER A 6 6.67 -6.76 7.24
CA SER A 6 5.89 -7.32 8.33
C SER A 6 5.25 -8.61 7.80
N ALA A 7 5.74 -9.77 8.21
CA ALA A 7 5.15 -11.03 7.83
C ALA A 7 3.95 -11.34 8.74
N LEU A 8 2.82 -11.68 8.11
CA LEU A 8 1.61 -12.29 8.68
C LEU A 8 0.77 -11.40 9.61
N SER A 9 0.11 -10.38 9.04
CA SER A 9 -1.16 -9.89 9.58
C SER A 9 -2.29 -10.43 8.71
N PHE A 10 -3.06 -11.38 9.25
CA PHE A 10 -4.32 -11.84 8.66
C PHE A 10 -5.36 -10.72 8.83
N GLU A 11 -5.51 -9.86 7.83
CA GLU A 11 -6.61 -8.89 7.82
C GLU A 11 -7.54 -9.20 6.64
N GLN A 12 -8.82 -9.33 6.98
CA GLN A 12 -9.90 -9.79 6.14
C GLN A 12 -10.13 -8.81 4.98
N ILE A 13 -9.86 -9.25 3.76
CA ILE A 13 -10.38 -8.59 2.56
C ILE A 13 -11.65 -9.36 2.18
N ALA A 14 -12.81 -8.81 2.52
CA ALA A 14 -14.10 -9.39 2.16
C ALA A 14 -14.40 -9.08 0.69
N ASP A 15 -14.64 -10.12 -0.11
CA ASP A 15 -15.23 -10.00 -1.44
C ASP A 15 -16.73 -10.27 -1.28
N ASP A 16 -17.55 -9.21 -1.34
CA ASP A 16 -19.00 -9.26 -1.20
C ASP A 16 -19.60 -9.66 -2.55
N SER A 17 -19.59 -10.97 -2.87
CA SER A 17 -20.46 -11.66 -3.87
C SER A 17 -19.89 -13.03 -4.28
N THR A 18 -19.63 -13.96 -3.36
CA THR A 18 -19.65 -15.41 -3.68
C THR A 18 -19.74 -16.21 -2.37
N SER A 19 -20.64 -17.19 -2.35
CA SER A 19 -20.90 -18.10 -1.23
C SER A 19 -19.79 -19.15 -1.01
N ASP A 20 -18.53 -18.77 -1.21
CA ASP A 20 -17.38 -19.62 -0.97
C ASP A 20 -16.35 -18.89 -0.08
N SER A 21 -16.39 -19.20 1.21
CA SER A 21 -15.63 -18.58 2.29
C SER A 21 -14.11 -18.88 2.27
N CYS A 22 -13.51 -19.13 1.10
CA CYS A 22 -12.07 -19.34 0.98
C CYS A 22 -11.31 -18.01 1.05
N ARG A 23 -11.05 -17.57 2.29
CA ARG A 23 -10.18 -16.43 2.59
C ARG A 23 -8.79 -16.70 1.99
N LYS A 24 -8.41 -15.95 0.96
CA LYS A 24 -7.07 -16.09 0.37
C LYS A 24 -6.05 -15.47 1.31
N PRO A 25 -5.00 -16.19 1.71
CA PRO A 25 -3.92 -15.59 2.49
C PRO A 25 -3.34 -14.40 1.72
N ALA A 26 -2.94 -13.35 2.42
CA ALA A 26 -2.34 -12.16 1.82
C ALA A 26 -1.06 -11.78 2.59
N ILE A 27 -0.11 -11.19 1.89
CA ILE A 27 1.12 -10.67 2.46
C ILE A 27 0.97 -9.15 2.56
N VAL A 28 1.07 -8.63 3.79
CA VAL A 28 1.04 -7.20 4.08
C VAL A 28 2.46 -6.66 4.14
N PHE A 29 2.69 -5.49 3.53
CA PHE A 29 3.95 -4.77 3.55
C PHE A 29 3.74 -3.42 4.21
N ALA A 30 4.71 -2.97 5.01
CA ALA A 30 4.64 -1.70 5.71
C ALA A 30 5.90 -0.85 5.42
N VAL A 31 5.69 0.38 4.99
CA VAL A 31 6.76 1.34 4.71
C VAL A 31 6.56 2.57 5.57
N SER A 32 7.42 2.72 6.58
CA SER A 32 7.35 3.86 7.50
C SER A 32 8.36 4.93 7.12
N ASP A 33 7.90 6.17 7.16
CA ASP A 33 8.69 7.39 7.07
C ASP A 33 8.55 8.24 8.34
N GLN A 34 9.50 9.15 8.54
CA GLN A 34 9.52 10.09 9.68
C GLN A 34 9.36 11.53 9.17
N GLY A 35 8.61 11.72 8.07
CA GLY A 35 8.36 13.02 7.46
C GLY A 35 7.35 13.86 8.26
N CYS A 36 6.84 14.92 7.64
CA CYS A 36 5.89 15.83 8.28
C CYS A 36 4.50 15.22 8.52
N GLY A 37 4.25 14.00 8.06
CA GLY A 37 2.94 13.38 8.06
C GLY A 37 1.99 14.00 7.04
N ILE A 38 0.78 13.44 6.99
CA ILE A 38 -0.27 13.78 6.03
C ILE A 38 -1.53 14.16 6.83
N PRO A 39 -2.16 15.32 6.53
CA PRO A 39 -3.44 15.69 7.09
C PRO A 39 -4.54 14.65 6.80
N ALA A 40 -5.43 14.41 7.77
CA ALA A 40 -6.52 13.43 7.63
C ALA A 40 -7.44 13.72 6.42
N ASN A 41 -7.72 14.99 6.15
CA ASN A 41 -8.53 15.43 5.01
C ASN A 41 -7.84 15.24 3.64
N LYS A 42 -6.55 14.90 3.62
CA LYS A 42 -5.77 14.69 2.39
C LYS A 42 -5.41 13.24 2.13
N MET A 43 -5.70 12.33 3.07
CA MET A 43 -5.33 10.90 3.00
C MET A 43 -5.78 10.21 1.70
N ALA A 44 -7.00 10.50 1.22
CA ALA A 44 -7.52 9.90 0.00
C ALA A 44 -6.86 10.48 -1.27
N GLU A 45 -6.63 11.80 -1.27
CA GLU A 45 -6.12 12.55 -2.42
C GLU A 45 -4.66 12.19 -2.76
N ILE A 46 -3.88 11.67 -1.81
CA ILE A 46 -2.44 11.38 -2.01
C ILE A 46 -2.16 10.33 -3.09
N PHE A 47 -3.15 9.50 -3.40
CA PHE A 47 -3.04 8.46 -4.40
C PHE A 47 -3.54 8.92 -5.77
N GLU A 48 -4.07 10.14 -5.86
CA GLU A 48 -4.47 10.73 -7.14
C GLU A 48 -3.26 11.23 -7.91
N ARG A 49 -3.35 11.16 -9.24
CA ARG A 49 -2.26 11.59 -10.11
C ARG A 49 -2.05 13.09 -9.97
N PHE A 50 -0.78 13.51 -9.97
CA PHE A 50 -0.37 14.92 -9.89
C PHE A 50 -0.76 15.61 -8.59
N HIS A 51 -1.23 14.88 -7.57
CA HIS A 51 -1.58 15.47 -6.30
C HIS A 51 -0.34 15.64 -5.41
N GLN A 52 -0.17 16.84 -4.86
CA GLN A 52 0.90 17.17 -3.91
C GLN A 52 0.30 17.88 -2.71
N ILE A 53 0.51 17.32 -1.53
CA ILE A 53 0.06 17.91 -0.26
C ILE A 53 1.07 18.99 0.10
N ASP A 54 0.71 20.24 -0.20
CA ASP A 54 1.46 21.47 0.03
C ASP A 54 2.83 21.60 -0.65
N ALA A 55 2.84 22.47 -1.67
CA ALA A 55 4.00 22.89 -2.46
C ALA A 55 5.08 23.64 -1.65
N SER A 56 4.79 24.05 -0.40
CA SER A 56 5.73 24.78 0.47
C SER A 56 6.86 23.89 1.00
N ALA A 57 6.60 22.60 1.27
CA ALA A 57 7.63 21.62 1.64
C ALA A 57 8.21 20.87 0.42
N SER A 58 7.43 20.72 -0.66
CA SER A 58 7.82 20.01 -1.89
C SER A 58 8.92 20.72 -2.69
N ARG A 59 9.08 22.04 -2.51
CA ARG A 59 10.06 22.85 -3.26
C ARG A 59 11.53 22.45 -3.03
N ARG A 60 11.81 21.65 -1.99
CA ARG A 60 13.16 21.09 -1.73
C ARG A 60 13.38 19.68 -2.28
N LYS A 61 12.34 18.94 -2.69
CA LYS A 61 12.46 17.52 -3.06
C LYS A 61 11.76 17.08 -4.34
N GLY A 62 11.17 17.99 -5.12
CA GLY A 62 10.86 17.82 -6.55
C GLY A 62 10.30 16.45 -6.96
N GLY A 63 8.97 16.33 -7.07
CA GLY A 63 8.32 15.14 -7.61
C GLY A 63 7.11 15.51 -8.45
N THR A 64 6.70 14.64 -9.38
CA THR A 64 5.53 14.84 -10.25
C THR A 64 4.20 14.47 -9.59
N GLY A 65 4.23 13.97 -8.34
CA GLY A 65 3.04 13.43 -7.68
C GLY A 65 2.55 12.10 -8.27
N LEU A 66 3.36 11.43 -9.11
CA LEU A 66 2.95 10.19 -9.76
C LEU A 66 3.24 8.93 -8.94
N GLY A 67 4.21 8.95 -8.02
CA GLY A 67 4.70 7.76 -7.32
C GLY A 67 3.59 6.93 -6.65
N LEU A 68 2.78 7.54 -5.79
CA LEU A 68 1.72 6.84 -5.07
C LEU A 68 0.58 6.37 -5.98
N SER A 69 0.25 7.12 -7.02
CA SER A 69 -0.73 6.72 -8.03
C SER A 69 -0.28 5.48 -8.81
N ILE A 70 1.02 5.38 -9.12
CA ILE A 70 1.62 4.20 -9.76
C ILE A 70 1.61 3.03 -8.79
N CYS A 71 1.98 3.23 -7.52
CA CYS A 71 1.90 2.18 -6.50
C CYS A 71 0.48 1.62 -6.36
N ARG A 72 -0.54 2.50 -6.32
CA ARG A 72 -1.94 2.06 -6.28
C ARG A 72 -2.29 1.21 -7.50
N SER A 73 -1.93 1.64 -8.71
CA SER A 73 -2.17 0.87 -9.93
C SER A 73 -1.50 -0.50 -9.91
N ILE A 74 -0.22 -0.58 -9.50
CA ILE A 74 0.52 -1.85 -9.41
C ILE A 74 -0.15 -2.79 -8.40
N VAL A 75 -0.49 -2.29 -7.21
CA VAL A 75 -1.14 -3.10 -6.15
C VAL A 75 -2.50 -3.59 -6.63
N GLN A 76 -3.31 -2.74 -7.25
CA GLN A 76 -4.63 -3.12 -7.80
C GLN A 76 -4.52 -4.16 -8.93
N GLN A 77 -3.53 -4.05 -9.82
CA GLN A 77 -3.26 -5.06 -10.86
C GLN A 77 -2.92 -6.43 -10.26
N HIS A 78 -2.31 -6.45 -9.07
CA HIS A 78 -2.05 -7.67 -8.30
C HIS A 78 -3.23 -8.10 -7.41
N LYS A 79 -4.43 -7.52 -7.60
CA LYS A 79 -5.63 -7.77 -6.78
C LYS A 79 -5.42 -7.46 -5.30
N GLY A 80 -4.50 -6.53 -5.02
CA GLY A 80 -4.16 -6.10 -3.68
C GLY A 80 -4.89 -4.85 -3.23
N HIS A 81 -4.60 -4.44 -2.00
CA HIS A 81 -5.12 -3.23 -1.38
C HIS A 81 -3.98 -2.35 -0.88
N ILE A 82 -4.11 -1.03 -0.95
CA ILE A 82 -3.11 -0.05 -0.47
C ILE A 82 -3.79 1.01 0.38
N TRP A 83 -3.21 1.34 1.52
CA TRP A 83 -3.71 2.35 2.45
C TRP A 83 -2.55 3.03 3.18
N VAL A 84 -2.86 4.03 3.99
CA VAL A 84 -1.88 4.80 4.75
C VAL A 84 -2.44 5.13 6.12
N GLU A 85 -1.57 5.12 7.12
CA GLU A 85 -1.81 5.73 8.42
C GLU A 85 -0.80 6.86 8.59
N SER A 86 -1.26 8.03 9.00
CA SER A 86 -0.36 9.17 9.17
C SER A 86 -0.85 10.11 10.25
N ARG A 87 0.09 10.79 10.90
CA ARG A 87 -0.18 11.87 11.85
C ARG A 87 0.76 13.02 11.55
N LEU A 88 0.20 14.23 11.48
CA LEU A 88 0.98 15.44 11.28
C LEU A 88 2.08 15.56 12.35
N GLY A 89 3.30 15.84 11.91
CA GLY A 89 4.50 15.94 12.73
C GLY A 89 5.11 14.61 13.19
N GLN A 90 4.47 13.46 12.94
CA GLN A 90 4.96 12.15 13.40
C GLN A 90 5.44 11.25 12.26
N GLY A 91 5.08 11.56 11.01
CA GLY A 91 5.39 10.76 9.83
C GLY A 91 4.20 9.94 9.34
N SER A 92 4.46 9.04 8.40
CA SER A 92 3.43 8.18 7.81
C SER A 92 3.90 6.73 7.72
N CYS A 93 2.95 5.82 7.71
CA CYS A 93 3.16 4.42 7.38
C CYS A 93 2.24 4.03 6.24
N PHE A 94 2.82 3.66 5.12
CA PHE A 94 2.11 3.17 3.95
C PHE A 94 2.05 1.65 4.02
N TYR A 95 0.87 1.11 3.74
CA TYR A 95 0.63 -0.31 3.78
C TYR A 95 0.10 -0.79 2.45
N PHE A 96 0.49 -1.99 2.04
CA PHE A 96 -0.19 -2.67 0.95
C PHE A 96 -0.23 -4.17 1.16
N ALA A 97 -1.31 -4.81 0.74
CA ALA A 97 -1.55 -6.23 0.85
C ALA A 97 -1.63 -6.86 -0.55
N ILE A 98 -0.94 -7.98 -0.76
CA ILE A 98 -1.00 -8.77 -2.01
C ILE A 98 -1.51 -10.17 -1.69
N PRO A 99 -2.55 -10.68 -2.39
CA PRO A 99 -3.00 -12.06 -2.23
C PRO A 99 -1.88 -13.05 -2.57
N GLN A 100 -1.68 -14.04 -1.70
CA GLN A 100 -0.72 -15.11 -1.89
C GLN A 100 -1.29 -16.12 -2.89
N ILE A 101 -0.60 -16.29 -4.02
CA ILE A 101 -0.88 -17.35 -4.97
C ILE A 101 -0.16 -18.59 -4.46
N ASN A 102 -0.92 -19.61 -4.05
CA ASN A 102 -0.33 -20.91 -3.78
C ASN A 102 0.03 -21.57 -5.11
N ILE A 103 1.30 -21.48 -5.51
CA ILE A 103 1.81 -22.21 -6.66
C ILE A 103 2.18 -23.60 -6.15
N PRO A 104 1.46 -24.68 -6.54
CA PRO A 104 1.85 -26.02 -6.15
C PRO A 104 3.24 -26.31 -6.70
N LEU A 105 4.17 -26.74 -5.84
CA LEU A 105 5.49 -27.16 -6.26
C LEU A 105 5.35 -28.41 -7.13
N THR A 106 5.39 -28.25 -8.45
CA THR A 106 5.48 -29.39 -9.36
C THR A 106 6.91 -29.90 -9.33
N ASN A 107 7.10 -31.09 -8.77
CA ASN A 107 8.41 -31.71 -8.70
C ASN A 107 8.77 -32.20 -10.10
N SER A 108 9.45 -31.36 -10.89
CA SER A 108 10.02 -31.76 -12.17
C SER A 108 11.20 -32.66 -11.89
N LYS A 109 10.95 -33.98 -11.87
CA LYS A 109 12.00 -34.99 -11.92
C LYS A 109 12.83 -34.75 -13.19
N ARG A 110 14.04 -34.22 -13.03
CA ARG A 110 15.15 -34.45 -13.97
C ARG A 110 15.99 -35.59 -13.45
#